data_AF-R5VTE4-F1
#
_entry.id   AF-R5VTE4-F1
#
_cell.length_a   1.000
_cell.length_b   1.000
_cell.length_c   1.000
_cell.angle_alpha   90.00
_cell.angle_beta   90.00
_cell.angle_gamma   90.00
#
_symmetry.space_group_name_H-M   'P 1'
#
loop_
_entity.id
_entity.type
_entity.pdbx_description
1 polymer ?
#
loop_
_entity_poly.entity_id
_entity_poly.type
_entity_poly.pdbx_seq_one_letter_code
_entity_poly.pdbx_strand_id
1 'polypeptide(L)'
;MDLTSLSAINGLESVSRYDKLQTIQENAEQSGKTGTASFDSLLSSAMKMVQETEDYSNAAEEEEIKYATGQSASMHDLMIAQQKANVSLQYTVAVKNTAVEAYKSIMNMQF
;
A
#
# COMPACT_ATOMS: atom_id res chain seq x y z
N MET A 1 59.51 5.47 -0.63
CA MET A 1 58.72 4.25 -0.90
C MET A 1 57.52 4.35 0.01
N ASP A 2 56.48 5.04 -0.46
CA ASP A 2 55.26 5.32 0.29
C ASP A 2 54.39 4.07 0.34
N LEU A 3 54.17 3.54 1.54
CA LEU A 3 53.38 2.32 1.77
C LEU A 3 51.96 2.63 2.26
N THR A 4 51.44 3.84 2.00
CA THR A 4 50.11 4.29 2.47
C THR A 4 48.97 4.04 1.48
N SER A 5 49.19 3.31 0.37
CA SER A 5 48.14 2.99 -0.60
C SER A 5 47.69 1.52 -0.57
N LEU A 6 47.75 0.85 0.59
CA LEU A 6 47.22 -0.52 0.71
C LEU A 6 45.79 -0.49 1.23
N SER A 7 44.87 -0.68 0.28
CA SER A 7 43.44 -0.95 0.37
C SER A 7 43.10 -2.20 1.19
N ALA A 8 43.48 -2.22 2.48
CA ALA A 8 43.25 -3.33 3.40
C ALA A 8 42.22 -3.04 4.51
N ILE A 9 41.58 -1.86 4.49
CA ILE A 9 40.52 -1.49 5.46
C ILE A 9 39.19 -1.35 4.71
N ASN A 10 38.70 -2.44 4.11
CA ASN A 10 37.35 -2.51 3.53
C ASN A 10 36.57 -3.74 3.98
N GLY A 11 37.13 -4.54 4.90
CA GLY A 11 36.56 -5.83 5.35
C GLY A 11 35.85 -5.80 6.72
N LEU A 12 35.81 -4.65 7.40
CA LEU A 12 35.22 -4.51 8.75
C LEU A 12 33.83 -3.86 8.77
N GLU A 13 33.28 -3.46 7.62
CA GLU A 13 31.91 -2.91 7.53
C GLU A 13 30.80 -3.94 7.81
N SER A 14 31.10 -5.23 7.72
CA SER A 14 30.10 -6.30 7.88
C SER A 14 29.75 -6.58 9.35
N VAL A 15 30.63 -6.26 10.30
CA VAL A 15 30.39 -6.45 11.75
C VAL A 15 29.56 -5.31 12.36
N SER A 16 29.63 -4.09 11.84
CA SER A 16 28.77 -2.97 12.28
C SER A 16 27.29 -3.11 11.86
N ARG A 17 26.97 -4.06 10.97
CA ARG A 17 25.59 -4.29 10.51
C ARG A 17 24.78 -5.13 11.50
N TYR A 18 25.45 -5.98 12.28
CA TYR A 18 24.80 -6.82 13.29
C TYR A 18 24.36 -6.03 14.52
N ASP A 19 25.18 -5.06 14.98
CA ASP A 19 24.84 -4.17 16.10
C ASP A 19 23.62 -3.30 15.80
N LYS A 20 23.49 -2.84 14.55
CA LYS A 20 22.37 -2.02 14.08
C LYS A 20 21.04 -2.79 13.97
N LEU A 21 21.08 -4.12 13.79
CA LEU A 21 19.87 -4.96 13.79
C LEU A 21 19.29 -5.14 15.20
N GLN A 22 20.16 -5.21 16.22
CA GLN A 22 19.76 -5.37 17.61
C GLN A 22 19.12 -4.08 18.18
N THR A 23 19.64 -2.91 17.80
CA THR A 23 19.05 -1.61 18.19
C THR A 23 17.73 -1.29 17.47
N ILE A 24 17.48 -1.84 16.27
CA ILE A 24 16.18 -1.70 15.59
C ILE A 24 15.10 -2.50 16.32
N GLN A 25 15.46 -3.64 16.93
CA GLN A 25 14.52 -4.50 17.64
C GLN A 25 14.06 -3.89 18.97
N GLU A 26 14.93 -3.16 19.69
CA GLU A 26 14.57 -2.45 20.93
C GLU A 26 13.72 -1.17 20.69
N ASN A 27 13.82 -0.55 19.51
CA ASN A 27 13.01 0.64 19.18
C ASN A 27 11.59 0.32 18.67
N ALA A 28 11.29 -0.94 18.34
CA ALA A 28 9.96 -1.35 17.92
C ALA A 28 8.94 -1.39 19.08
N GLU A 29 9.40 -1.52 20.33
CA GLU A 29 8.54 -1.59 21.51
C GLU A 29 8.12 -0.22 22.06
N GLN A 30 8.74 0.88 21.62
CA GLN A 30 8.41 2.25 22.06
C GLN A 30 7.39 2.99 21.17
N SER A 31 6.87 2.39 20.10
CA SER A 31 5.87 3.02 19.22
C SER A 31 4.41 2.72 19.65
N GLY A 32 4.16 2.54 20.94
CA GLY A 32 2.80 2.33 21.48
C GLY A 32 1.90 3.57 21.48
N LYS A 33 2.41 4.75 21.09
CA LYS A 33 1.66 6.03 21.07
C LYS A 33 1.31 6.55 19.68
N THR A 34 1.73 5.87 18.60
CA THR A 34 1.54 6.33 17.20
C THR A 34 0.45 5.55 16.45
N GLY A 35 -0.23 4.60 17.11
CA GLY A 35 -1.22 3.71 16.48
C GLY A 35 -2.46 4.43 15.94
N THR A 36 -2.97 5.43 16.65
CA THR A 36 -4.23 6.12 16.29
C THR A 36 -4.07 7.04 15.09
N ALA A 37 -3.00 7.84 15.05
CA ALA A 37 -2.69 8.70 13.89
C ALA A 37 -2.38 7.90 12.61
N SER A 38 -1.78 6.71 12.78
CA SER A 38 -1.52 5.78 11.68
C SER A 38 -2.81 5.13 11.16
N PHE A 39 -3.76 4.82 12.04
CA PHE A 39 -5.06 4.26 11.64
C PHE A 39 -5.93 5.31 10.92
N ASP A 40 -6.02 6.54 11.43
CA ASP A 40 -6.81 7.61 10.79
C ASP A 40 -6.32 7.93 9.37
N SER A 41 -5.00 7.94 9.15
CA SER A 41 -4.43 8.17 7.82
C SER A 41 -4.66 6.99 6.86
N LEU A 42 -4.59 5.75 7.35
CA LEU A 42 -4.93 4.55 6.59
C LEU A 42 -6.43 4.51 6.25
N LEU A 43 -7.30 4.85 7.19
CA LEU A 43 -8.74 4.91 6.97
C LEU A 43 -9.11 6.00 5.97
N SER A 44 -8.52 7.19 6.07
CA SER A 44 -8.70 8.26 5.09
C SER A 44 -8.24 7.86 3.69
N SER A 45 -7.12 7.14 3.59
CA SER A 45 -6.61 6.60 2.32
C SER A 45 -7.55 5.52 1.75
N ALA A 46 -8.07 4.63 2.60
CA ALA A 46 -9.06 3.63 2.22
C ALA A 46 -10.36 4.26 1.70
N MET A 47 -10.84 5.32 2.36
CA MET A 47 -12.02 6.08 1.93
C MET A 47 -11.81 6.72 0.55
N LYS A 48 -10.62 7.30 0.30
CA LYS A 48 -10.28 7.83 -1.03
C LYS A 48 -10.24 6.74 -2.09
N MET A 49 -9.70 5.56 -1.78
CA MET A 49 -9.67 4.44 -2.72
C MET A 49 -11.07 3.92 -3.07
N VAL A 50 -12.00 3.89 -2.11
CA VAL A 50 -13.40 3.55 -2.37
C VAL A 50 -13.97 4.55 -3.38
N GLN A 51 -13.76 5.84 -3.15
CA GLN A 51 -14.24 6.89 -4.05
C GLN A 51 -13.63 6.79 -5.45
N GLU A 52 -12.32 6.54 -5.57
CA GLU A 52 -11.69 6.26 -6.88
C GLU A 52 -12.28 5.01 -7.56
N THR A 53 -12.61 3.97 -6.78
CA THR A 53 -13.21 2.75 -7.32
C THR A 53 -14.61 3.01 -7.88
N GLU A 54 -15.40 3.84 -7.20
CA GLU A 54 -16.72 4.30 -7.68
C GLU A 54 -16.57 5.09 -8.98
N ASP A 55 -15.61 6.01 -9.06
CA ASP A 55 -15.33 6.77 -10.28
C ASP A 55 -14.96 5.85 -11.47
N TYR A 56 -14.11 4.84 -11.23
CA TYR A 56 -13.75 3.88 -12.27
C TYR A 56 -14.92 2.96 -12.67
N SER A 57 -15.78 2.57 -11.74
CA SER A 57 -17.00 1.81 -12.06
C SER A 57 -17.97 2.64 -12.90
N ASN A 58 -18.22 3.89 -12.51
CA ASN A 58 -19.10 4.78 -13.24
C ASN A 58 -18.59 5.05 -14.66
N ALA A 59 -17.29 5.26 -14.82
CA ALA A 59 -16.67 5.43 -16.14
C ALA A 59 -16.81 4.16 -17.01
N ALA A 60 -16.66 2.98 -16.42
CA ALA A 60 -16.85 1.72 -17.14
C ALA A 60 -18.32 1.51 -17.56
N GLU A 61 -19.26 1.82 -16.68
CA GLU A 61 -20.71 1.73 -16.96
C GLU A 61 -21.14 2.73 -18.04
N GLU A 62 -20.59 3.94 -18.02
CA GLU A 62 -20.85 4.95 -19.06
C GLU A 62 -20.37 4.48 -20.44
N GLU A 63 -19.16 3.93 -20.52
CA GLU A 63 -18.63 3.38 -21.77
C GLU A 63 -19.36 2.10 -22.20
N GLU A 64 -19.84 1.29 -21.27
CA GLU A 64 -20.68 0.11 -21.56
C GLU A 64 -22.01 0.54 -22.20
N ILE A 65 -22.67 1.56 -21.66
CA ILE A 65 -23.92 2.10 -22.22
C ILE A 65 -23.68 2.70 -23.61
N LYS A 66 -22.61 3.47 -23.81
CA LYS A 66 -22.25 4.04 -25.13
C LYS A 66 -21.94 2.95 -26.16
N TYR A 67 -21.29 1.87 -25.74
CA TYR A 67 -21.03 0.72 -26.59
C TYR A 67 -22.32 -0.05 -26.94
N ALA A 68 -23.17 -0.34 -25.94
CA ALA A 68 -24.43 -1.05 -26.13
C ALA A 68 -25.44 -0.29 -27.01
N THR A 69 -25.42 1.05 -26.94
CA THR A 69 -26.25 1.93 -27.79
C THR A 69 -25.68 2.15 -29.20
N GLY A 70 -24.50 1.59 -29.50
CA GLY A 70 -23.83 1.73 -30.79
C GLY A 70 -23.25 3.12 -31.05
N GLN A 71 -23.17 3.99 -30.04
CA GLN A 71 -22.59 5.33 -30.14
C GLN A 71 -21.05 5.33 -30.03
N SER A 72 -20.45 4.25 -29.52
CA SER A 72 -19.00 4.10 -29.40
C SER A 72 -18.53 2.76 -29.99
N ALA A 73 -17.47 2.80 -30.81
CA ALA A 73 -16.83 1.63 -31.42
C ALA A 73 -15.64 1.11 -30.61
N SER A 74 -15.32 1.74 -29.48
CA SER A 74 -14.13 1.42 -28.69
C SER A 74 -14.37 0.28 -27.70
N MET A 75 -14.55 -0.94 -28.20
CA MET A 75 -14.48 -2.17 -27.39
C MET A 75 -13.20 -2.23 -26.54
N HIS A 76 -12.11 -1.64 -27.05
CA HIS A 76 -10.85 -1.51 -26.32
C HIS A 76 -10.96 -0.64 -25.07
N ASP A 77 -11.58 0.53 -25.18
CA ASP A 77 -11.75 1.47 -24.05
C ASP A 77 -12.69 0.89 -23.00
N LEU A 78 -13.74 0.18 -23.43
CA LEU A 78 -14.62 -0.60 -22.55
C LEU A 78 -13.83 -1.66 -21.76
N MET A 79 -13.01 -2.48 -22.44
CA MET A 79 -12.22 -3.51 -21.76
C MET A 79 -11.19 -2.91 -20.81
N ILE A 80 -10.55 -1.79 -21.16
CA ILE A 80 -9.61 -1.07 -20.28
C ILE A 80 -10.35 -0.56 -19.03
N ALA A 81 -11.51 0.07 -19.22
CA ALA A 81 -12.31 0.60 -18.11
C ALA A 81 -12.80 -0.51 -17.18
N GLN A 82 -13.32 -1.61 -17.73
CA GLN A 82 -13.73 -2.80 -16.96
C GLN A 82 -12.56 -3.42 -16.20
N GLN A 83 -11.39 -3.59 -16.83
CA GLN A 83 -10.22 -4.13 -16.16
C GLN A 83 -9.78 -3.23 -15.00
N LYS A 84 -9.83 -1.91 -15.19
CA LYS A 84 -9.48 -0.92 -14.17
C LYS A 84 -10.45 -0.97 -12.99
N ALA A 85 -11.75 -0.99 -13.27
CA ALA A 85 -12.78 -1.14 -12.25
C ALA A 85 -12.62 -2.44 -11.46
N ASN A 86 -12.35 -3.55 -12.14
CA ASN A 86 -12.16 -4.86 -11.50
C ASN A 86 -10.94 -4.88 -10.57
N VAL A 87 -9.78 -4.39 -11.04
CA VAL A 87 -8.56 -4.32 -10.23
C VAL A 87 -8.73 -3.35 -9.05
N SER A 88 -9.33 -2.18 -9.27
CA SER A 88 -9.60 -1.21 -8.20
C SER A 88 -10.56 -1.79 -7.14
N LEU A 89 -11.60 -2.52 -7.56
CA LEU A 89 -12.52 -3.18 -6.64
C LEU A 89 -11.82 -4.23 -5.78
N GLN A 90 -11.01 -5.09 -6.39
CA GLN A 90 -10.22 -6.09 -5.66
C GLN A 90 -9.28 -5.44 -4.64
N TYR A 91 -8.62 -4.35 -5.04
CA TYR A 91 -7.71 -3.61 -4.17
C TYR A 91 -8.45 -2.96 -3.00
N THR A 92 -9.60 -2.34 -3.24
CA THR A 92 -10.46 -1.75 -2.22
C THR A 92 -10.97 -2.79 -1.23
N VAL A 93 -11.35 -3.99 -1.69
CA VAL A 93 -11.73 -5.10 -0.79
C VAL A 93 -10.56 -5.53 0.09
N ALA A 94 -9.35 -5.64 -0.47
CA ALA A 94 -8.16 -5.98 0.31
C ALA A 94 -7.88 -4.93 1.40
N VAL A 95 -7.91 -3.64 1.06
CA VAL A 95 -7.67 -2.55 2.03
C VAL A 95 -8.77 -2.49 3.09
N LYS A 96 -10.04 -2.68 2.69
CA LYS A 96 -11.16 -2.79 3.64
C LYS A 96 -10.93 -3.93 4.64
N ASN A 97 -10.54 -5.11 4.15
CA ASN A 97 -10.30 -6.27 5.02
C ASN A 97 -9.17 -5.96 6.01
N THR A 98 -8.06 -5.40 5.55
CA THR A 98 -6.93 -4.99 6.40
C THR A 98 -7.34 -3.93 7.43
N ALA A 99 -8.17 -2.96 7.07
CA ALA A 99 -8.67 -1.95 7.99
C ALA A 99 -9.56 -2.57 9.10
N VAL A 100 -10.43 -3.51 8.74
CA VAL A 100 -11.25 -4.26 9.71
C VAL A 100 -10.40 -5.14 10.63
N GLU A 101 -9.37 -5.79 10.09
CA GLU A 101 -8.42 -6.58 10.88
C GLU A 101 -7.61 -5.71 11.84
N ALA A 102 -7.12 -4.55 11.39
CA ALA A 102 -6.42 -3.59 12.25
C ALA A 102 -7.30 -3.11 13.41
N TYR A 103 -8.58 -2.79 13.12
CA TYR A 103 -9.55 -2.42 14.16
C TYR A 103 -9.77 -3.56 15.17
N LYS A 104 -9.95 -4.81 14.70
CA LYS A 104 -10.08 -5.99 15.56
C LYS A 104 -8.82 -6.24 16.40
N SER A 105 -7.63 -6.03 15.83
CA SER A 105 -6.37 -6.20 16.54
C SER A 105 -6.23 -5.21 17.70
N ILE A 106 -6.56 -3.93 17.49
CA ILE A 106 -6.59 -2.91 18.55
C ILE A 106 -7.59 -3.27 19.66
N MET A 107 -8.74 -3.84 19.31
CA MET A 107 -9.73 -4.32 20.30
C MET A 107 -9.23 -5.55 21.08
N ASN A 108 -8.60 -6.51 20.42
CA ASN A 108 -8.08 -7.72 21.08
C ASN A 108 -6.84 -7.44 21.95
N MET A 109 -6.07 -6.40 21.66
CA MET A 109 -4.93 -5.99 22.51
C MET A 109 -5.36 -5.32 23.83
N GLN A 110 -6.62 -4.90 23.97
CA GLN A 110 -7.13 -4.22 25.16
C GLN A 110 -7.75 -5.14 26.22
N PHE A 111 -7.67 -6.47 26.07
CA PHE A 111 -8.15 -7.45 27.06
C PHE A 111 -7.02 -8.34 27.59
#